data_AF-T0AU87-F1
#
_entry.id   AF-T0AU87-F1
#
_cell.length_a   1.000
_cell.length_b   1.000
_cell.length_c   1.000
_cell.angle_alpha   90.00
_cell.angle_beta   90.00
_cell.angle_gamma   90.00
#
_symmetry.space_group_name_H-M   'P 1'
#
loop_
_entity.id
_entity.type
_entity.pdbx_description
1 polymer ?
#
loop_
_entity_poly.entity_id
_entity_poly.type
_entity_poly.pdbx_seq_one_letter_code
_entity_poly.pdbx_strand_id
1 'polypeptide(L)'
;MSAEDELLKHKFRGLRGGQLRVDSLFRVEGLNIFDEDGYLFFAHSGLTPPHRTNASYGADFGVPKFLRFEWRENFKMEPRGALNRGLPDGAYYGGTLLGNYTIPVASRIPDALLEDKRRNGGGFRLKIRIHPDGPLIGWDLERGIGTGPDGSKFHHAGGDFQEAYIYQGQVLRKGWFIHPKTGERIETVY
;
A
#
# COMPACT_ATOMS: atom_id res chain seq x y z
N MET A 1 4.82 20.92 -15.37
CA MET A 1 3.86 20.19 -14.53
C MET A 1 2.62 19.97 -15.37
N SER A 2 2.13 18.73 -15.46
CA SER A 2 0.97 18.41 -16.31
C SER A 2 -0.34 18.91 -15.68
N ALA A 3 -1.42 19.02 -16.47
CA ALA A 3 -2.75 19.35 -15.93
C ALA A 3 -3.24 18.30 -14.92
N GLU A 4 -2.89 17.03 -15.14
CA GLU A 4 -3.17 15.94 -14.20
C GLU A 4 -2.44 16.16 -12.86
N ASP A 5 -1.18 16.58 -12.90
CA ASP A 5 -0.38 16.85 -11.70
C ASP A 5 -1.03 17.97 -10.86
N GLU A 6 -1.52 19.02 -11.51
CA GLU A 6 -2.20 20.13 -10.83
C GLU A 6 -3.49 19.66 -10.15
N LEU A 7 -4.29 18.85 -10.85
CA LEU A 7 -5.49 18.25 -10.29
C LEU A 7 -5.17 17.36 -9.09
N LEU A 8 -4.13 16.54 -9.17
CA LEU A 8 -3.71 15.68 -8.07
C LEU A 8 -3.18 16.49 -6.88
N LYS A 9 -2.36 17.53 -7.12
CA LYS A 9 -1.91 18.45 -6.05
C LYS A 9 -3.09 19.11 -5.35
N HIS A 10 -4.09 19.54 -6.10
CA HIS A 10 -5.31 20.10 -5.53
C HIS A 10 -6.10 19.05 -4.74
N LYS A 11 -6.32 17.87 -5.35
CA LYS A 11 -7.06 16.75 -4.75
C LYS A 11 -6.45 16.27 -3.44
N PHE A 12 -5.14 16.21 -3.33
CA PHE A 12 -4.43 15.72 -2.15
C PHE A 12 -3.82 16.83 -1.28
N ARG A 13 -4.19 18.09 -1.53
CA ARG A 13 -3.85 19.24 -0.67
C ARG A 13 -4.02 18.90 0.82
N GLY A 14 -2.94 19.12 1.57
CA GLY A 14 -2.88 18.88 3.03
C GLY A 14 -2.37 17.49 3.43
N LEU A 15 -2.06 16.63 2.46
CA LEU A 15 -1.36 15.36 2.65
C LEU A 15 0.10 15.54 2.20
N ARG A 16 1.06 15.08 3.01
CA ARG A 16 2.50 15.09 2.68
C ARG A 16 3.12 13.69 2.64
N GLY A 17 2.26 12.67 2.62
CA GLY A 17 2.60 11.31 2.97
C GLY A 17 1.70 10.80 4.09
N GLY A 18 1.97 9.59 4.54
CA GLY A 18 1.14 8.92 5.53
C GLY A 18 1.80 7.69 6.10
N GLN A 19 0.99 6.90 6.80
CA GLN A 19 1.41 5.58 7.24
C GLN A 19 1.34 4.62 6.06
N LEU A 20 2.27 3.68 6.02
CA LEU A 20 2.27 2.56 5.08
C LEU A 20 2.08 1.27 5.86
N ARG A 21 1.19 0.41 5.37
CA ARG A 21 1.12 -0.99 5.77
C ARG A 21 1.34 -1.87 4.56
N VAL A 22 2.26 -2.82 4.67
CA VAL A 22 2.52 -3.82 3.64
C VAL A 22 2.41 -5.21 4.25
N ASP A 23 1.58 -6.05 3.66
CA ASP A 23 1.48 -7.48 4.00
C ASP A 23 1.40 -8.34 2.73
N SER A 24 1.36 -9.66 2.90
CA SER A 24 1.24 -10.62 1.79
C SER A 24 0.29 -11.76 2.15
N LEU A 25 -0.27 -12.39 1.11
CA LEU A 25 -1.09 -13.60 1.21
C LEU A 25 -0.30 -14.88 0.98
N PHE A 26 0.94 -14.75 0.55
CA PHE A 26 1.87 -15.85 0.32
C PHE A 26 3.30 -15.38 0.64
N ARG A 27 4.25 -16.31 0.64
CA ARG A 27 5.66 -15.97 0.82
C ARG A 27 6.15 -15.20 -0.41
N VAL A 28 6.50 -13.95 -0.22
CA VAL A 28 7.03 -13.04 -1.25
C VAL A 28 8.49 -12.76 -0.92
N GLU A 29 9.36 -12.89 -1.89
CA GLU A 29 10.80 -12.65 -1.76
C GLU A 29 11.26 -11.53 -2.70
N GLY A 30 12.33 -10.84 -2.31
CA GLY A 30 12.95 -9.79 -3.13
C GLY A 30 11.95 -8.73 -3.62
N LEU A 31 11.03 -8.31 -2.75
CA LEU A 31 9.99 -7.35 -3.09
C LEU A 31 10.61 -5.97 -3.22
N ASN A 32 10.38 -5.33 -4.37
CA ASN A 32 10.55 -3.91 -4.59
C ASN A 32 9.21 -3.29 -4.95
N ILE A 33 8.97 -2.09 -4.44
CA ILE A 33 7.88 -1.23 -4.82
C ILE A 33 8.52 0.10 -5.20
N PHE A 34 8.25 0.57 -6.42
CA PHE A 34 8.73 1.84 -6.92
C PHE A 34 7.56 2.80 -7.12
N ASP A 35 7.82 4.10 -6.94
CA ASP A 35 6.86 5.15 -7.27
C ASP A 35 6.91 5.52 -8.77
N GLU A 36 6.17 6.57 -9.13
CA GLU A 36 6.07 7.05 -10.50
C GLU A 36 7.38 7.55 -11.13
N ASP A 37 8.32 8.01 -10.30
CA ASP A 37 9.62 8.52 -10.75
C ASP A 37 10.70 7.42 -10.76
N GLY A 38 10.32 6.19 -10.38
CA GLY A 38 11.21 5.05 -10.30
C GLY A 38 12.03 5.00 -9.01
N TYR A 39 11.74 5.87 -8.03
CA TYR A 39 12.37 5.80 -6.72
C TYR A 39 11.83 4.61 -5.92
N LEU A 40 12.67 4.08 -5.05
CA LEU A 40 12.31 2.96 -4.20
C LEU A 40 11.35 3.43 -3.10
N PHE A 41 10.08 3.09 -3.26
CA PHE A 41 9.01 3.40 -2.31
C PHE A 41 9.03 2.45 -1.10
N PHE A 42 9.27 1.16 -1.35
CA PHE A 42 9.38 0.14 -0.30
C PHE A 42 10.15 -1.08 -0.81
N ALA A 43 10.89 -1.74 0.07
CA ALA A 43 11.54 -3.01 -0.25
C ALA A 43 11.51 -3.97 0.93
N HIS A 44 11.42 -5.27 0.66
CA HIS A 44 11.52 -6.29 1.69
C HIS A 44 12.12 -7.59 1.15
N SER A 45 13.05 -8.20 1.88
CA SER A 45 13.74 -9.43 1.46
C SER A 45 12.82 -10.65 1.48
N GLY A 46 11.94 -10.74 2.48
CA GLY A 46 10.93 -11.80 2.59
C GLY A 46 9.72 -11.37 3.41
N LEU A 47 8.52 -11.35 2.82
CA LEU A 47 7.24 -11.17 3.51
C LEU A 47 6.51 -12.52 3.54
N THR A 48 6.04 -12.94 4.71
CA THR A 48 5.33 -14.21 4.89
C THR A 48 4.09 -13.98 5.74
N PRO A 49 2.91 -14.49 5.35
CA PRO A 49 1.71 -14.38 6.18
C PRO A 49 1.93 -15.05 7.55
N PRO A 50 1.36 -14.52 8.64
CA PRO A 50 0.53 -13.33 8.74
C PRO A 50 1.35 -12.04 9.01
N HIS A 51 2.65 -12.06 8.76
CA HIS A 51 3.50 -10.91 9.05
C HIS A 51 3.15 -9.71 8.17
N ARG A 52 3.29 -8.55 8.78
CA ARG A 52 3.04 -7.24 8.17
C ARG A 52 4.14 -6.28 8.58
N THR A 53 4.43 -5.35 7.70
CA THR A 53 5.36 -4.24 7.95
C THR A 53 4.56 -2.96 8.05
N ASN A 54 4.80 -2.18 9.10
CA ASN A 54 4.29 -0.83 9.20
C ASN A 54 5.46 0.14 9.02
N ALA A 55 5.26 1.16 8.20
CA ALA A 55 6.24 2.19 7.91
C ALA A 55 5.54 3.55 7.74
N SER A 56 6.32 4.57 7.40
CA SER A 56 5.81 5.85 6.91
C SER A 56 6.31 6.05 5.49
N TYR A 57 5.55 6.78 4.68
CA TYR A 57 5.97 7.16 3.33
C TYR A 57 5.79 8.66 3.11
N GLY A 58 6.65 9.23 2.27
CA GLY A 58 6.46 10.54 1.65
C GLY A 58 6.02 10.36 0.20
N ALA A 59 5.33 11.34 -0.36
CA ALA A 59 5.01 11.40 -1.78
C ALA A 59 4.76 12.86 -2.17
N ASP A 60 5.11 13.23 -3.40
CA ASP A 60 5.04 14.62 -3.89
C ASP A 60 3.61 15.18 -3.88
N PHE A 61 2.64 14.34 -4.24
CA PHE A 61 1.22 14.67 -4.15
C PHE A 61 0.63 14.31 -2.78
N GLY A 62 1.41 13.72 -1.88
CA GLY A 62 0.95 13.14 -0.61
C GLY A 62 0.52 11.66 -0.71
N VAL A 63 0.28 11.18 -1.92
CA VAL A 63 0.16 9.75 -2.29
C VAL A 63 0.85 9.53 -3.65
N PRO A 64 1.36 8.32 -3.94
CA PRO A 64 1.92 8.00 -5.27
C PRO A 64 0.83 7.97 -6.34
N LYS A 65 1.15 8.34 -7.58
CA LYS A 65 0.22 8.22 -8.72
C LYS A 65 -0.06 6.76 -9.06
N PHE A 66 1.02 6.01 -9.23
CA PHE A 66 1.03 4.58 -9.43
C PHE A 66 2.18 3.97 -8.64
N LEU A 67 2.07 2.69 -8.34
CA LEU A 67 3.14 1.92 -7.75
C LEU A 67 3.49 0.77 -8.68
N ARG A 68 4.78 0.59 -8.94
CA ARG A 68 5.32 -0.55 -9.67
C ARG A 68 5.88 -1.57 -8.69
N PHE A 69 5.36 -2.77 -8.74
CA PHE A 69 5.69 -3.88 -7.86
C PHE A 69 6.50 -4.91 -8.63
N GLU A 70 7.62 -5.31 -8.05
CA GLU A 70 8.44 -6.39 -8.56
C GLU A 70 8.77 -7.34 -7.41
N TRP A 71 8.61 -8.64 -7.60
CA TRP A 71 9.12 -9.64 -6.66
C TRP A 71 9.75 -10.81 -7.39
N ARG A 72 10.73 -11.42 -6.72
CA ARG A 72 11.76 -12.24 -7.37
C ARG A 72 12.19 -13.39 -6.47
N GLU A 73 12.68 -14.46 -7.07
CA GLU A 73 13.46 -15.49 -6.37
C GLU A 73 14.95 -15.37 -6.72
N ASN A 74 15.82 -15.96 -5.90
CA ASN A 74 17.28 -15.98 -6.13
C ASN A 74 17.88 -14.56 -6.31
N PHE A 75 17.33 -13.59 -5.58
CA PHE A 75 17.70 -12.18 -5.67
C PHE A 75 18.98 -11.87 -4.89
N LYS A 76 19.58 -10.72 -5.20
CA LYS A 76 20.64 -10.08 -4.40
C LYS A 76 20.22 -8.66 -4.09
N MET A 77 20.49 -8.21 -2.87
CA MET A 77 20.33 -6.81 -2.50
C MET A 77 21.45 -6.01 -3.15
N GLU A 78 21.15 -4.86 -3.75
CA GLU A 78 22.22 -3.99 -4.22
C GLU A 78 22.99 -3.41 -3.03
N PRO A 79 24.33 -3.38 -3.13
CA PRO A 79 25.13 -2.64 -2.17
C PRO A 79 24.76 -1.15 -2.22
N ARG A 80 24.86 -0.47 -1.08
CA ARG A 80 24.73 1.00 -1.03
C ARG A 80 25.75 1.64 -1.96
N GLY A 81 25.33 2.65 -2.74
CA GLY A 81 26.15 3.33 -3.74
C GLY A 81 26.12 2.70 -5.14
N ALA A 82 25.19 1.77 -5.41
CA ALA A 82 25.01 1.14 -6.71
C ALA A 82 24.27 2.04 -7.73
N LEU A 83 23.84 3.25 -7.33
CA LEU A 83 23.33 4.32 -8.19
C LEU A 83 24.15 4.52 -9.49
N ASN A 84 25.45 4.23 -9.48
CA ASN A 84 26.33 4.29 -10.66
C ASN A 84 25.90 3.34 -11.81
N ARG A 85 25.05 2.35 -11.54
CA ARG A 85 24.45 1.45 -12.53
C ARG A 85 23.04 1.88 -12.97
N GLY A 86 22.57 3.05 -12.50
CA GLY A 86 21.23 3.56 -12.77
C GLY A 86 20.11 2.85 -11.99
N LEU A 87 20.46 2.11 -10.93
CA LEU A 87 19.50 1.36 -10.13
C LEU A 87 19.31 2.01 -8.74
N PRO A 88 18.07 2.11 -8.23
CA PRO A 88 17.80 2.53 -6.86
C PRO A 88 18.57 1.69 -5.82
N ASP A 89 19.28 2.38 -4.92
CA ASP A 89 19.97 1.78 -3.78
C ASP A 89 18.97 1.05 -2.86
N GLY A 90 19.39 -0.10 -2.30
CA GLY A 90 18.59 -0.87 -1.34
C GLY A 90 17.48 -1.74 -1.96
N ALA A 91 17.30 -1.67 -3.28
CA ALA A 91 16.42 -2.58 -4.01
C ALA A 91 17.09 -3.95 -4.24
N TYR A 92 16.25 -4.95 -4.54
CA TYR A 92 16.66 -6.31 -4.83
C TYR A 92 16.64 -6.59 -6.34
N TYR A 93 17.77 -6.98 -6.94
CA TYR A 93 17.86 -7.35 -8.36
C TYR A 93 18.53 -8.71 -8.57
N GLY A 94 18.68 -9.09 -9.83
CA GLY A 94 19.06 -10.43 -10.24
C GLY A 94 17.91 -11.43 -10.11
N GLY A 95 18.25 -12.71 -10.24
CA GLY A 95 17.29 -13.80 -10.09
C GLY A 95 16.17 -13.80 -11.14
N THR A 96 15.10 -14.54 -10.86
CA THR A 96 13.93 -14.67 -11.73
C THR A 96 12.84 -13.72 -11.24
N LEU A 97 12.30 -12.89 -12.14
CA LEU A 97 11.14 -12.05 -11.84
C LEU A 97 9.87 -12.90 -11.85
N LEU A 98 9.20 -12.97 -10.71
CA LEU A 98 7.99 -13.77 -10.52
C LEU A 98 6.71 -12.93 -10.58
N GLY A 99 6.81 -11.63 -10.27
CA GLY A 99 5.71 -10.69 -10.45
C GLY A 99 6.21 -9.32 -10.88
N ASN A 100 5.48 -8.70 -11.79
CA ASN A 100 5.73 -7.37 -12.30
C ASN A 100 4.40 -6.69 -12.60
N TYR A 101 4.00 -5.74 -11.76
CA TYR A 101 2.68 -5.12 -11.82
C TYR A 101 2.81 -3.62 -11.63
N THR A 102 2.04 -2.85 -12.39
CA THR A 102 1.89 -1.41 -12.18
C THR A 102 0.44 -1.14 -11.85
N ILE A 103 0.19 -0.56 -10.66
CA ILE A 103 -1.17 -0.33 -10.15
C ILE A 103 -1.38 1.16 -9.93
N PRO A 104 -2.46 1.77 -10.47
CA PRO A 104 -2.82 3.15 -10.14
C PRO A 104 -3.22 3.26 -8.67
N VAL A 105 -2.88 4.35 -8.01
CA VAL A 105 -3.18 4.58 -6.59
C VAL A 105 -3.97 5.87 -6.41
N ALA A 106 -3.41 7.02 -6.80
CA ALA A 106 -4.02 8.33 -6.54
C ALA A 106 -5.43 8.50 -7.15
N SER A 107 -5.65 7.98 -8.37
CA SER A 107 -6.95 8.05 -9.04
C SER A 107 -8.03 7.23 -8.34
N ARG A 108 -7.66 6.21 -7.55
CA ARG A 108 -8.59 5.28 -6.89
C ARG A 108 -9.11 5.79 -5.56
N ILE A 109 -8.39 6.71 -4.93
CA ILE A 109 -8.77 7.25 -3.61
C ILE A 109 -9.94 8.25 -3.80
N PRO A 110 -11.10 8.04 -3.16
CA PRO A 110 -12.27 8.90 -3.32
C PRO A 110 -12.07 10.30 -2.74
N ASP A 111 -12.61 11.34 -3.39
CA ASP A 111 -12.59 12.71 -2.89
C ASP A 111 -13.30 12.85 -1.53
N ALA A 112 -14.40 12.11 -1.34
CA ALA A 112 -15.16 12.11 -0.09
C ALA A 112 -14.30 11.70 1.12
N LEU A 113 -13.36 10.76 0.95
CA LEU A 113 -12.42 10.37 2.01
C LEU A 113 -11.48 11.53 2.38
N LEU A 114 -10.97 12.23 1.38
CA LEU A 114 -10.02 13.33 1.55
C LEU A 114 -10.72 14.56 2.15
N GLU A 115 -11.96 14.83 1.74
CA GLU A 115 -12.81 15.84 2.36
C GLU A 115 -13.09 15.55 3.83
N ASP A 116 -13.48 14.31 4.16
CA ASP A 116 -13.71 13.90 5.54
C ASP A 116 -12.43 14.04 6.39
N LYS A 117 -11.27 13.64 5.85
CA LYS A 117 -9.96 13.88 6.49
C LYS A 117 -9.69 15.36 6.72
N ARG A 118 -10.00 16.25 5.76
CA ARG A 118 -9.76 17.70 5.91
C ARG A 118 -10.66 18.31 6.98
N ARG A 119 -11.93 17.89 7.06
CA ARG A 119 -12.90 18.40 8.03
C ARG A 119 -12.62 17.92 9.44
N ASN A 120 -12.28 16.64 9.58
CA ASN A 120 -12.26 15.93 10.86
C ASN A 120 -10.84 15.53 11.32
N GLY A 121 -9.82 15.79 10.52
CA GLY A 121 -8.46 15.36 10.79
C GLY A 121 -8.27 13.84 10.70
N GLY A 122 -7.15 13.38 11.28
CA GLY A 122 -6.73 11.97 11.28
C GLY A 122 -5.54 11.68 10.36
N GLY A 123 -4.89 10.55 10.63
CA GLY A 123 -3.76 10.05 9.85
C GLY A 123 -4.24 9.25 8.64
N PHE A 124 -3.72 9.54 7.46
CA PHE A 124 -4.00 8.70 6.28
C PHE A 124 -3.05 7.51 6.28
N ARG A 125 -3.58 6.31 6.03
CA ARG A 125 -2.77 5.11 5.85
C ARG A 125 -3.04 4.51 4.47
N LEU A 126 -1.96 4.32 3.72
CA LEU A 126 -1.94 3.49 2.51
C LEU A 126 -1.63 2.05 2.92
N LYS A 127 -2.35 1.10 2.33
CA LYS A 127 -2.21 -0.32 2.60
C LYS A 127 -1.94 -1.07 1.30
N ILE A 128 -1.03 -2.02 1.36
CA ILE A 128 -0.60 -2.84 0.25
C ILE A 128 -0.66 -4.29 0.71
N ARG A 129 -1.29 -5.13 -0.09
CA ARG A 129 -1.35 -6.57 0.14
C ARG A 129 -0.90 -7.31 -1.12
N ILE A 130 0.16 -8.09 -1.01
CA ILE A 130 0.68 -8.85 -2.15
C ILE A 130 -0.11 -10.15 -2.29
N HIS A 131 -0.88 -10.26 -3.39
CA HIS A 131 -1.59 -11.47 -3.79
C HIS A 131 -0.87 -12.10 -5.01
N PRO A 132 -0.85 -13.44 -5.18
CA PRO A 132 -0.14 -14.10 -6.28
C PRO A 132 -0.50 -13.56 -7.67
N ASP A 133 -1.79 -13.30 -7.90
CA ASP A 133 -2.28 -12.73 -9.17
C ASP A 133 -2.17 -11.21 -9.33
N GLY A 134 -1.66 -10.49 -8.32
CA GLY A 134 -1.44 -9.04 -8.42
C GLY A 134 -1.57 -8.30 -7.08
N PRO A 135 -0.90 -7.16 -6.90
CA PRO A 135 -1.01 -6.35 -5.69
C PRO A 135 -2.42 -5.78 -5.48
N LEU A 136 -2.84 -5.71 -4.23
CA LEU A 136 -4.08 -5.09 -3.79
C LEU A 136 -3.77 -3.79 -3.03
N ILE A 137 -4.52 -2.73 -3.31
CA ILE A 137 -4.36 -1.41 -2.70
C ILE A 137 -5.55 -1.12 -1.79
N GLY A 138 -5.28 -0.74 -0.54
CA GLY A 138 -6.29 -0.31 0.40
C GLY A 138 -5.90 0.98 1.10
N TRP A 139 -6.84 1.56 1.84
CA TRP A 139 -6.59 2.72 2.68
C TRP A 139 -7.51 2.74 3.88
N ASP A 140 -7.17 3.54 4.89
CA ASP A 140 -8.06 3.95 5.97
C ASP A 140 -7.58 5.27 6.61
N LEU A 141 -8.43 5.84 7.46
CA LEU A 141 -8.10 6.99 8.30
C LEU A 141 -7.94 6.55 9.75
N GLU A 142 -6.78 6.84 10.32
CA GLU A 142 -6.52 6.67 11.75
C GLU A 142 -7.05 7.86 12.54
N ARG A 143 -7.86 7.58 13.56
CA ARG A 143 -8.39 8.55 14.52
C ARG A 143 -8.19 8.07 15.96
N GLY A 144 -8.80 8.76 16.91
CA GLY A 144 -8.84 8.31 18.30
C GLY A 144 -9.47 6.92 18.42
N ILE A 145 -8.97 6.12 19.36
CA ILE A 145 -9.57 4.82 19.69
C ILE A 145 -11.03 5.03 20.11
N GLY A 146 -11.94 4.15 19.68
CA GLY A 146 -13.36 4.24 20.02
C GLY A 146 -14.17 5.23 19.17
N THR A 147 -13.53 5.94 18.23
CA THR A 147 -14.25 6.91 17.39
C THR A 147 -14.89 6.27 16.15
N GLY A 148 -14.49 5.04 15.80
CA GLY A 148 -15.00 4.30 14.64
C GLY A 148 -16.44 3.83 14.81
N PRO A 149 -17.21 3.61 13.72
CA PRO A 149 -18.55 3.03 13.80
C PRO A 149 -18.58 1.64 14.47
N ASP A 150 -17.45 0.93 14.41
CA ASP A 150 -17.20 -0.36 15.03
C ASP A 150 -16.34 -0.25 16.32
N GLY A 151 -16.16 0.96 16.85
CA GLY A 151 -15.27 1.25 17.98
C GLY A 151 -13.78 1.22 17.62
N SER A 152 -13.42 0.97 16.35
CA SER A 152 -12.03 0.86 15.95
C SER A 152 -11.33 2.22 15.82
N LYS A 153 -10.00 2.18 15.83
CA LYS A 153 -9.12 3.33 15.56
C LYS A 153 -9.10 3.72 14.07
N PHE A 154 -9.47 2.80 13.17
CA PHE A 154 -9.28 2.93 11.72
C PHE A 154 -10.62 2.95 11.00
N HIS A 155 -10.92 4.08 10.38
CA HIS A 155 -12.21 4.38 9.77
C HIS A 155 -12.08 4.40 8.25
N HIS A 156 -13.23 4.39 7.57
CA HIS A 156 -13.30 4.60 6.12
C HIS A 156 -12.36 3.68 5.33
N ALA A 157 -12.29 2.42 5.75
CA ALA A 157 -11.54 1.41 5.03
C ALA A 157 -12.11 1.27 3.62
N GLY A 158 -11.24 1.31 2.62
CA GLY A 158 -11.63 1.17 1.22
C GLY A 158 -10.49 0.65 0.36
N GLY A 159 -10.77 0.55 -0.94
CA GLY A 159 -9.87 -0.02 -1.94
C GLY A 159 -10.23 -1.45 -2.27
N ASP A 160 -9.21 -2.26 -2.56
CA ASP A 160 -9.32 -3.65 -2.94
C ASP A 160 -9.53 -4.59 -1.77
N PHE A 161 -9.26 -4.14 -0.54
CA PHE A 161 -9.37 -5.00 0.62
C PHE A 161 -9.58 -4.24 1.92
N GLN A 162 -10.06 -4.99 2.91
CA GLN A 162 -10.17 -4.57 4.30
C GLN A 162 -9.79 -5.76 5.18
N GLU A 163 -8.92 -5.53 6.15
CA GLU A 163 -8.52 -6.55 7.11
C GLU A 163 -9.66 -6.93 8.05
N ALA A 164 -9.64 -8.17 8.53
CA ALA A 164 -10.50 -8.58 9.62
C ALA A 164 -10.23 -7.74 10.88
N TYR A 165 -11.29 -7.39 11.59
CA TYR A 165 -11.17 -6.81 12.92
C TYR A 165 -11.24 -7.93 13.96
N ILE A 166 -10.07 -8.24 14.54
CA ILE A 166 -9.91 -9.28 15.54
C ILE A 166 -9.54 -8.63 16.86
N TYR A 167 -10.31 -8.92 17.91
CA TYR A 167 -10.06 -8.42 19.26
C TYR A 167 -10.04 -9.59 20.22
N GLN A 168 -8.95 -9.72 20.99
CA GLN A 168 -8.74 -10.83 21.94
C GLN A 168 -8.97 -12.22 21.34
N GLY A 169 -8.57 -12.42 20.08
CA GLY A 169 -8.73 -13.68 19.35
C GLY A 169 -10.12 -13.91 18.75
N GLN A 170 -11.10 -13.06 19.06
CA GLN A 170 -12.43 -13.11 18.46
C GLN A 170 -12.49 -12.25 17.20
N VAL A 171 -12.98 -12.83 16.11
CA VAL A 171 -13.29 -12.08 14.88
C VAL A 171 -14.56 -11.26 15.12
N LEU A 172 -14.40 -9.95 15.32
CA LEU A 172 -15.50 -9.00 15.49
C LEU A 172 -16.08 -8.55 14.15
N ARG A 173 -15.24 -8.48 13.10
CA ARG A 173 -15.64 -8.24 11.71
C ARG A 173 -14.74 -9.02 10.78
N LYS A 174 -15.32 -9.77 9.84
CA LYS A 174 -14.54 -10.39 8.76
C LYS A 174 -13.90 -9.33 7.86
N GLY A 175 -12.71 -9.62 7.37
CA GLY A 175 -12.09 -8.89 6.29
C GLY A 175 -12.67 -9.32 4.95
N TRP A 176 -12.22 -8.66 3.89
CA TRP A 176 -12.52 -9.03 2.53
C TRP A 176 -11.44 -8.52 1.58
N PHE A 177 -11.33 -9.12 0.41
CA PHE A 177 -10.56 -8.57 -0.70
C PHE A 177 -11.23 -8.85 -2.04
N ILE A 178 -10.87 -8.07 -3.06
CA ILE A 178 -11.28 -8.26 -4.46
C ILE A 178 -10.15 -9.02 -5.15
N HIS A 179 -10.43 -10.22 -5.68
CA HIS A 179 -9.43 -11.03 -6.35
C HIS A 179 -8.90 -10.29 -7.59
N PRO A 180 -7.58 -10.06 -7.74
CA PRO A 180 -7.03 -9.18 -8.78
C PRO A 180 -7.43 -9.57 -10.20
N LYS A 181 -7.48 -10.89 -10.46
CA LYS A 181 -7.76 -11.44 -11.79
C LYS A 181 -9.24 -11.60 -12.12
N THR A 182 -10.07 -11.96 -11.15
CA THR A 182 -11.48 -12.33 -11.39
C THR A 182 -12.45 -11.22 -11.00
N GLY A 183 -12.01 -10.25 -10.18
CA GLY A 183 -12.87 -9.20 -9.64
C GLY A 183 -13.84 -9.69 -8.56
N GLU A 184 -13.78 -10.97 -8.17
CA GLU A 184 -14.66 -11.54 -7.16
C GLU A 184 -14.28 -11.02 -5.76
N ARG A 185 -15.29 -10.67 -4.96
CA ARG A 185 -15.09 -10.30 -3.56
C ARG A 185 -15.08 -11.55 -2.68
N ILE A 186 -13.98 -11.76 -1.97
CA ILE A 186 -13.74 -12.91 -1.12
C ILE A 186 -13.69 -12.45 0.35
N GLU A 187 -14.47 -13.08 1.22
CA GLU A 187 -14.40 -12.84 2.67
C GLU A 187 -13.20 -13.55 3.29
N THR A 188 -12.58 -12.92 4.30
CA THR A 188 -11.43 -13.48 5.02
C THR A 188 -11.50 -13.19 6.52
N VAL A 189 -10.73 -13.94 7.29
CA VAL A 189 -10.58 -13.80 8.75
C VAL A 189 -9.21 -13.28 9.16
N TYR A 190 -8.43 -12.70 8.23
CA TYR A 190 -7.11 -12.09 8.50
C TYR A 190 -6.96 -10.69 7.87
#